data_AF-A0A4Z0QJ02-F1
#
_entry.id   AF-A0A4Z0QJ02-F1
#
_cell.length_a   1.000
_cell.length_b   1.000
_cell.length_c   1.000
_cell.angle_alpha   90.00
_cell.angle_beta   90.00
_cell.angle_gamma   90.00
#
_symmetry.space_group_name_H-M   'P 1'
#
loop_
_entity.id
_entity.type
_entity.pdbx_description
1 polymer ?
#
loop_
_entity_poly.entity_id
_entity_poly.type
_entity_poly.pdbx_seq_one_letter_code
_entity_poly.pdbx_strand_id
1 'polypeptide(L)'
;LDNLLTKNVKVVGEPPEEPSLLASIFISWFPMLLLIGVWIFFMRQMQGGGGKGAMSFGKSKARMLTEDQIKTTFADVAGCDEAKEEVAELAEYLRE
;
A
#
# COMPACT_ATOMS: atom_id res chain seq x y z
N LEU A 1 46.32 -23.21 -41.24
CA LEU A 1 45.08 -23.93 -41.62
C LEU A 1 45.40 -25.08 -42.59
N ASP A 2 46.25 -24.84 -43.59
CA ASP A 2 46.51 -25.78 -44.69
C ASP A 2 47.24 -27.09 -44.29
N ASN A 3 48.05 -27.05 -43.22
CA ASN A 3 48.72 -28.25 -42.66
C ASN A 3 47.77 -29.19 -41.87
N LEU A 4 46.58 -28.72 -41.50
CA LEU A 4 45.58 -29.52 -40.77
C LEU A 4 44.60 -30.22 -41.73
N LEU A 5 44.30 -29.58 -42.87
CA LEU A 5 43.50 -30.15 -43.96
C LEU A 5 44.21 -31.31 -44.68
N THR A 6 45.54 -31.24 -44.83
CA THR A 6 46.36 -32.29 -45.47
C THR A 6 46.50 -33.57 -44.64
N LYS A 7 46.16 -33.53 -43.35
CA LYS A 7 46.29 -34.67 -42.42
C LYS A 7 44.98 -35.35 -42.02
N ASN A 8 43.86 -35.04 -42.68
CA ASN A 8 42.56 -35.69 -42.44
C ASN A 8 42.15 -35.71 -40.94
N VAL A 9 42.57 -34.68 -40.20
CA VAL A 9 42.27 -34.59 -38.77
C VAL A 9 40.83 -34.10 -38.64
N LYS A 10 39.96 -34.96 -38.09
CA LYS A 10 38.58 -34.60 -37.72
C LYS A 10 38.65 -33.51 -36.65
N VAL A 11 38.44 -32.26 -37.07
CA VAL A 11 38.22 -31.15 -36.14
C VAL A 11 36.82 -31.35 -35.56
N VAL A 12 36.77 -31.90 -34.34
CA VAL A 12 35.54 -31.98 -33.56
C VAL A 12 35.42 -30.65 -32.82
N GLY A 13 34.68 -29.71 -33.39
CA GLY A 13 34.19 -28.57 -32.63
C GLY A 13 33.06 -29.04 -31.75
N GLU A 14 33.21 -28.90 -30.43
CA GLU A 14 32.08 -29.05 -29.52
C GLU A 14 31.08 -27.93 -29.86
N PRO A 15 29.83 -28.25 -30.23
CA PRO A 15 28.84 -27.22 -30.53
C PRO A 15 28.64 -26.39 -29.25
N PRO A 16 28.49 -25.05 -29.37
CA PRO A 16 28.22 -24.21 -28.21
C PRO A 16 26.99 -24.75 -27.49
N GLU A 17 27.09 -24.96 -26.18
CA GLU A 17 25.98 -25.41 -25.36
C GLU A 17 24.80 -24.46 -25.56
N GLU A 18 23.80 -24.91 -26.32
CA GLU A 18 22.59 -24.12 -26.54
C GLU A 18 21.91 -23.96 -25.19
N PRO A 19 21.63 -22.71 -24.75
CA PRO A 19 21.02 -22.50 -23.47
C PRO A 19 19.68 -23.25 -23.45
N SER A 20 19.52 -24.13 -22.45
CA SER A 20 18.28 -24.90 -22.29
C SER A 20 17.10 -23.94 -22.33
N LEU A 21 16.06 -24.25 -23.11
CA LEU A 21 14.92 -23.35 -23.32
C LEU A 21 14.28 -22.89 -21.98
N LEU A 22 14.31 -23.76 -20.97
CA LEU A 22 13.88 -23.42 -19.61
C LEU A 22 14.79 -22.39 -18.92
N ALA A 23 16.11 -22.52 -19.11
CA ALA A 23 17.09 -21.58 -18.58
C ALA A 23 16.97 -20.21 -19.26
N SER A 24 16.76 -20.17 -20.57
CA SER A 24 16.57 -18.91 -21.31
C SER A 24 15.27 -18.19 -20.91
N ILE A 25 14.17 -18.92 -20.74
CA ILE A 25 12.90 -18.37 -20.24
C ILE A 25 13.07 -17.81 -18.82
N PHE A 26 13.71 -18.56 -17.93
CA PHE A 26 13.92 -18.13 -16.55
C PHE A 26 14.80 -16.88 -16.46
N ILE A 27 15.90 -16.84 -17.20
CA ILE A 27 16.80 -15.67 -17.25
C ILE A 27 16.08 -14.44 -17.82
N SER A 28 15.26 -14.63 -18.86
CA SER A 28 14.46 -13.56 -19.47
C SER A 28 13.39 -13.01 -18.53
N TRP A 29 12.75 -13.87 -17.74
CA TRP A 29 11.69 -13.48 -16.80
C TRP A 29 12.21 -13.04 -15.43
N PHE A 30 13.46 -13.33 -15.09
CA PHE A 30 14.06 -12.97 -13.81
C PHE A 30 13.93 -11.46 -13.47
N PRO A 31 14.21 -10.51 -14.38
CA PRO A 31 14.02 -9.08 -14.10
C PRO A 31 12.55 -8.73 -13.80
N MET A 32 11.61 -9.32 -14.56
CA MET A 32 10.17 -9.10 -14.35
C MET A 32 9.70 -9.65 -13.01
N LEU A 33 10.11 -10.87 -12.65
CA LEU A 33 9.76 -11.49 -11.37
C LEU A 33 10.35 -10.71 -10.18
N LEU A 34 11.57 -10.20 -10.31
CA LEU A 34 12.19 -9.36 -9.29
C LEU A 34 11.39 -8.06 -9.10
N LEU A 35 11.02 -7.38 -10.19
CA LEU A 35 10.17 -6.18 -10.14
C LEU A 35 8.83 -6.46 -9.47
N ILE A 36 8.15 -7.54 -9.85
CA ILE A 36 6.87 -7.95 -9.25
C ILE A 36 7.05 -8.28 -7.75
N GLY A 37 8.12 -8.97 -7.38
CA GLY A 37 8.42 -9.31 -5.98
C GLY A 37 8.65 -8.07 -5.12
N VAL A 38 9.44 -7.11 -5.61
CA VAL A 38 9.68 -5.83 -4.92
C VAL A 38 8.39 -4.99 -4.86
N TRP A 39 7.60 -4.97 -5.93
CA TRP A 39 6.32 -4.29 -5.98
C TRP A 39 5.32 -4.84 -4.95
N ILE A 40 5.20 -6.17 -4.87
CA ILE A 40 4.38 -6.85 -3.86
C ILE A 40 4.91 -6.57 -2.45
N PHE A 41 6.23 -6.54 -2.25
CA PHE A 41 6.83 -6.20 -0.96
C PHE A 41 6.42 -4.79 -0.50
N PHE A 42 6.49 -3.78 -1.38
CA PHE A 42 6.05 -2.42 -1.06
C PHE A 42 4.54 -2.33 -0.82
N MET A 43 3.72 -3.01 -1.62
CA MET A 43 2.26 -3.04 -1.39
C MET A 43 1.91 -3.71 -0.05
N ARG A 44 2.60 -4.82 0.28
CA ARG A 44 2.41 -5.51 1.56
C ARG A 44 2.86 -4.66 2.74
N GLN A 45 3.94 -3.88 2.58
CA GLN A 45 4.40 -2.93 3.59
C GLN A 45 3.37 -1.81 3.81
N MET A 46 2.75 -1.30 2.75
CA MET A 46 1.73 -0.25 2.85
C MET A 46 0.42 -0.76 3.46
N GLN A 47 0.04 -2.02 3.21
CA GLN A 47 -1.19 -2.62 3.71
C GLN A 47 -1.07 -3.18 5.14
N GLY A 48 0.10 -3.72 5.50
CA GLY A 48 0.38 -4.28 6.84
C GLY A 48 0.72 -3.23 7.91
N GLY A 49 1.13 -2.02 7.50
CA GLY A 49 1.41 -0.89 8.37
C GLY A 49 0.18 -0.03 8.70
N GLY A 50 -0.89 -0.65 9.24
CA GLY A 50 -1.97 0.02 9.94
C GLY A 50 -2.51 1.32 9.32
N GLY A 51 -3.01 1.29 8.08
CA GLY A 51 -4.03 2.24 7.57
C GLY A 51 -3.76 3.75 7.67
N LYS A 52 -2.52 4.20 7.93
CA LYS A 52 -2.23 5.60 8.32
C LYS A 52 -1.27 6.37 7.41
N GLY A 53 -0.69 5.75 6.38
CA GLY A 53 0.40 6.36 5.62
C GLY A 53 0.00 7.45 4.61
N ALA A 54 -1.20 7.40 4.03
CA ALA A 54 -1.61 8.36 2.98
C ALA A 54 -3.11 8.69 3.01
N MET A 55 -3.97 7.75 3.42
CA MET A 55 -5.42 7.97 3.54
C MET A 55 -5.82 8.80 4.77
N SER A 56 -4.89 9.04 5.70
CA SER A 56 -5.13 9.78 6.96
C SER A 56 -4.73 11.27 6.87
N PHE A 57 -4.06 11.70 5.80
CA PHE A 57 -3.57 13.09 5.68
C PHE A 57 -4.62 14.07 5.12
N GLY A 58 -5.84 13.60 4.82
CA GLY A 58 -6.94 14.44 4.34
C GLY A 58 -8.30 14.18 4.99
N LYS A 59 -8.42 13.19 5.88
CA LYS A 59 -9.67 13.02 6.64
C LYS A 59 -9.66 14.03 7.77
N SER A 60 -10.67 14.91 7.78
CA SER A 60 -10.84 15.90 8.84
C SER A 60 -10.75 15.21 10.20
N LYS A 61 -10.18 15.91 11.18
CA LYS A 61 -10.09 15.45 12.58
C LYS A 61 -11.47 15.44 13.26
N ALA A 62 -12.56 15.55 12.49
CA ALA A 62 -13.91 15.56 13.00
C ALA A 62 -14.22 14.19 13.57
N ARG A 63 -14.39 14.17 14.89
CA ARG A 63 -14.99 13.04 15.58
C ARG A 63 -16.45 13.01 15.15
N MET A 64 -16.87 12.00 14.39
CA MET A 64 -18.29 11.75 14.18
C MET A 64 -18.87 11.32 15.52
N LEU A 65 -19.63 12.22 16.15
CA LEU A 65 -20.49 11.85 17.27
C LEU A 65 -21.82 11.42 16.67
N THR A 66 -22.11 10.14 16.78
CA THR A 66 -23.45 9.59 16.52
C THR A 66 -24.35 9.90 17.71
N GLU A 67 -25.67 9.97 17.49
CA GLU A 67 -26.66 10.40 18.50
C GLU A 67 -26.62 9.55 19.79
N ASP A 68 -26.20 8.29 19.69
CA ASP A 68 -25.97 7.38 20.82
C ASP A 68 -24.80 7.77 21.75
N GLN A 69 -23.90 8.66 21.29
CA GLN A 69 -22.72 9.09 22.04
C GLN A 69 -22.97 10.34 22.89
N ILE A 70 -24.09 11.06 22.69
CA ILE A 70 -24.43 12.26 23.46
C ILE A 70 -25.25 11.83 24.68
N LYS A 71 -24.60 11.73 25.85
CA LYS A 71 -25.23 11.28 27.10
C LYS A 71 -25.41 12.38 28.15
N THR A 72 -24.85 13.56 27.91
CA THR A 72 -24.83 14.68 28.86
C THR A 72 -25.89 15.70 28.48
N THR A 73 -26.65 16.16 29.47
CA THR A 73 -27.71 17.16 29.33
C THR A 73 -27.38 18.43 30.14
N PHE A 74 -28.15 19.50 29.95
CA PHE A 74 -27.99 20.74 30.74
C PHE A 74 -28.18 20.52 32.25
N ALA A 75 -28.91 19.47 32.65
CA ALA A 75 -29.09 19.09 34.05
C ALA A 75 -27.80 18.53 34.69
N ASP A 76 -26.86 18.03 33.87
CA ASP A 76 -25.61 17.43 34.34
C ASP A 76 -24.47 18.45 34.55
N VAL A 77 -24.73 19.75 34.29
CA VAL A 77 -23.75 20.84 34.43
C VAL A 77 -24.11 21.66 35.68
N ALA A 78 -23.19 21.78 36.64
CA ALA A 78 -23.39 22.61 37.83
C ALA A 78 -22.81 24.03 37.61
N GLY A 79 -23.57 25.06 38.02
CA GLY A 79 -23.19 26.47 37.86
C GLY A 79 -23.39 27.03 36.44
N CYS A 80 -22.94 28.26 36.22
CA CYS A 80 -23.04 29.00 34.95
C CYS A 80 -24.48 29.20 34.45
N ASP A 81 -25.38 29.63 35.34
CA ASP A 81 -26.81 29.75 35.03
C ASP A 81 -27.09 30.77 33.90
N GLU A 82 -26.36 31.89 33.87
CA GLU A 82 -26.45 32.90 32.80
C GLU A 82 -26.04 32.30 31.43
N ALA A 83 -24.95 31.54 31.38
CA ALA A 83 -24.48 30.92 30.14
C ALA A 83 -25.38 29.75 29.67
N LYS A 84 -26.10 29.09 30.58
CA LYS A 84 -27.09 28.07 30.21
C LYS A 84 -28.32 28.69 29.57
N GLU A 85 -28.79 29.83 30.07
CA GLU A 85 -29.94 30.55 29.48
C GLU A 85 -29.62 31.02 28.06
N GLU A 86 -28.47 31.66 27.83
CA GLU A 86 -28.04 32.10 26.50
C GLU A 86 -27.94 30.94 25.49
N VAL A 87 -27.39 29.79 25.90
CA VAL A 87 -27.24 28.62 25.02
C VAL A 87 -28.57 27.87 24.84
N ALA A 88 -29.47 27.91 25.83
CA ALA A 88 -30.80 27.33 25.71
C ALA A 88 -31.64 28.05 24.65
N GLU A 89 -31.53 29.39 24.56
CA GLU A 89 -32.18 30.17 23.50
C GLU A 89 -31.70 29.74 22.11
N LEU A 90 -30.38 29.55 21.94
CA LEU A 90 -29.82 29.08 20.67
C LEU A 90 -30.23 27.63 20.35
N ALA A 91 -30.33 26.77 21.37
CA ALA A 91 -30.76 25.39 21.19
C ALA A 91 -32.24 25.32 20.76
N GLU A 92 -33.09 26.19 21.30
CA GLU A 92 -34.51 26.29 20.92
C GLU A 92 -34.67 26.84 19.50
N TYR A 93 -33.90 27.87 19.12
CA TYR A 93 -33.86 28.39 17.76
C TYR A 93 -33.49 27.31 16.71
N LEU A 94 -32.60 26.37 17.07
CA LEU A 94 -32.21 25.26 16.18
C LEU A 94 -33.20 24.09 16.18
N ARG A 95 -34.15 24.05 17.12
CA ARG A 95 -35.22 23.04 17.18
C ARG A 95 -36.45 23.43 16.36
N GLU A 96 -36.72 24.73 16.19
CA GLU A 96 -37.72 25.26 15.27
C GLU A 96 -37.31 25.06 13.79
#